data_AF-M3F0P7-F1
#
_entry.id   AF-M3F0P7-F1
#
_cell.length_a   1.000
_cell.length_b   1.000
_cell.length_c   1.000
_cell.angle_alpha   90.00
_cell.angle_beta   90.00
_cell.angle_gamma   90.00
#
_symmetry.space_group_name_H-M   'P 1'
#
loop_
_entity.id
_entity.type
_entity.pdbx_description
1 polymer ?
#
loop_
_entity_poly.entity_id
_entity_poly.type
_entity_poly.pdbx_seq_one_letter_code
_entity_poly.pdbx_strand_id
1 'polypeptide(L)'
;MIEKQFKLGTVIAERELFFQSKNKKQKIIVKIGKPKYLQKPDDCWYCPIQITGIGSQKIRAVYGVDSMQSLQLAIKMIIIDLSHFQKTQPGKLTWLGQERKVISKIFLVSNATL
;
A
#
# COMPACT_ATOMS: atom_id res chain seq x y z
N MET A 1 5.85 -2.17 -24.13
CA MET A 1 6.49 -2.38 -22.82
C MET A 1 5.98 -3.70 -22.26
N ILE A 2 6.86 -4.69 -22.06
CA ILE A 2 6.47 -5.98 -21.48
C ILE A 2 6.17 -5.71 -19.99
N GLU A 3 4.95 -6.01 -19.53
CA GLU A 3 4.63 -5.96 -18.10
C GLU A 3 5.51 -6.99 -17.38
N LYS A 4 6.56 -6.51 -16.70
CA LYS A 4 7.37 -7.37 -15.82
C LYS A 4 6.50 -7.78 -14.64
N GLN A 5 6.17 -9.06 -14.56
CA GLN A 5 5.35 -9.59 -13.46
C GLN A 5 6.22 -9.76 -12.21
N PHE A 6 6.01 -8.89 -11.21
CA PHE A 6 6.71 -8.99 -9.94
C PHE A 6 6.04 -9.99 -9.00
N LYS A 7 6.86 -10.69 -8.20
CA LYS A 7 6.40 -11.55 -7.11
C LYS A 7 6.55 -10.81 -5.78
N LEU A 8 5.54 -10.89 -4.93
CA LEU A 8 5.54 -10.24 -3.61
C LEU A 8 6.68 -10.77 -2.72
N GLY A 9 6.93 -12.10 -2.76
CA GLY A 9 7.95 -12.75 -1.95
C GLY A 9 7.58 -12.76 -0.45
N THR A 10 8.58 -12.71 0.42
CA THR A 10 8.38 -12.64 1.88
C THR A 10 7.65 -11.35 2.25
N VAL A 11 6.45 -11.47 2.81
CA VAL A 11 5.70 -10.32 3.34
C VAL A 11 6.32 -9.91 4.68
N ILE A 12 6.68 -8.63 4.80
CA ILE A 12 7.29 -8.07 6.02
C ILE A 12 6.31 -7.19 6.79
N ALA A 13 5.23 -6.75 6.15
CA ALA A 13 4.14 -6.03 6.79
C ALA A 13 2.83 -6.25 6.04
N GLU A 14 1.74 -6.36 6.81
CA GLU A 14 0.39 -6.46 6.28
C GLU A 14 -0.54 -5.53 7.07
N ARG A 15 -1.54 -4.97 6.38
CA ARG A 15 -2.59 -4.18 7.01
C ARG A 15 -3.93 -4.50 6.39
N GLU A 16 -4.90 -4.71 7.26
CA GLU A 16 -6.30 -4.89 6.93
C GLU A 16 -7.08 -3.60 7.14
N LEU A 17 -7.86 -3.22 6.13
CA LEU A 17 -8.74 -2.06 6.12
C LEU A 17 -10.13 -2.51 5.65
N PHE A 18 -11.15 -1.75 6.02
CA PHE A 18 -12.51 -2.00 5.55
C PHE A 18 -13.05 -0.76 4.87
N PHE A 19 -13.66 -0.94 3.71
CA PHE A 19 -14.40 0.11 3.03
C PHE A 19 -15.89 -0.20 3.06
N GLN A 20 -16.68 0.80 3.42
CA GLN A 20 -18.13 0.72 3.46
C GLN A 20 -18.76 1.90 2.71
N SER A 21 -19.57 1.60 1.70
CA SER A 21 -20.52 2.51 1.06
C SER A 21 -21.95 2.03 1.33
N LYS A 22 -22.95 2.75 0.80
CA LYS A 22 -24.37 2.37 0.96
C LYS A 22 -24.66 0.92 0.55
N ASN A 23 -24.04 0.47 -0.55
CA ASN A 23 -24.35 -0.82 -1.17
C ASN A 23 -23.16 -1.79 -1.17
N LYS A 24 -22.01 -1.41 -0.61
CA LYS A 24 -20.80 -2.23 -0.67
C LYS A 24 -20.06 -2.21 0.65
N LYS A 25 -19.76 -3.40 1.17
CA LYS A 25 -18.75 -3.62 2.19
C LYS A 25 -17.64 -4.43 1.55
N GLN A 26 -16.39 -3.98 1.68
CA GLN A 26 -15.26 -4.70 1.12
C GLN A 26 -14.06 -4.62 2.06
N LYS A 27 -13.36 -5.74 2.14
CA LYS A 27 -12.07 -5.87 2.81
C LYS A 27 -10.97 -5.42 1.86
N ILE A 28 -10.05 -4.60 2.36
CA ILE A 28 -8.88 -4.12 1.62
C ILE A 28 -7.65 -4.61 2.36
N ILE A 29 -6.79 -5.37 1.69
CA ILE A 29 -5.55 -5.88 2.28
C ILE A 29 -4.37 -5.21 1.60
N VAL A 30 -3.53 -4.56 2.39
CA VAL A 30 -2.26 -3.98 1.96
C VAL A 30 -1.15 -4.92 2.42
N LYS A 31 -0.29 -5.35 1.50
CA LYS A 31 0.90 -6.14 1.80
C LYS A 31 2.15 -5.45 1.28
N ILE A 32 3.20 -5.47 2.09
CA ILE A 32 4.54 -5.00 1.74
C ILE A 32 5.47 -6.21 1.79
N GLY A 33 6.08 -6.54 0.66
CA GLY A 33 7.12 -7.55 0.59
C GLY A 33 8.48 -7.00 0.98
N LYS A 34 9.42 -7.88 1.33
CA LYS A 34 10.81 -7.54 1.65
C LYS A 34 11.45 -6.80 0.46
N PRO A 35 12.11 -5.64 0.69
CA PRO A 35 12.92 -5.00 -0.34
C PRO A 35 13.92 -5.96 -0.96
N LYS A 36 14.09 -5.89 -2.28
CA LYS A 36 14.94 -6.77 -3.05
C LYS A 36 15.81 -5.95 -3.99
N TYR A 37 16.99 -6.46 -4.24
CA TYR A 37 17.86 -5.95 -5.30
C TYR A 37 17.52 -6.66 -6.62
N LEU A 38 17.25 -5.88 -7.67
CA LEU A 38 17.23 -6.38 -9.04
C LEU A 38 18.66 -6.31 -9.58
N GLN A 39 19.26 -7.48 -9.84
CA GLN A 39 20.51 -7.55 -10.57
C GLN A 39 20.31 -7.06 -12.02
N LYS A 40 21.43 -6.84 -12.73
CA LYS A 40 21.49 -6.34 -14.11
C LYS A 40 20.38 -6.90 -15.03
N PRO A 41 19.82 -6.08 -15.95
CA PRO A 41 20.28 -4.74 -16.32
C PRO A 41 19.72 -3.59 -15.45
N ASP A 42 18.71 -3.85 -14.62
CA ASP A 42 18.00 -2.77 -13.91
C ASP A 42 18.80 -2.16 -12.75
N ASP A 43 19.68 -2.96 -12.13
CA ASP A 43 20.66 -2.56 -11.09
C ASP A 43 20.10 -1.59 -10.04
N CYS A 44 18.99 -1.98 -9.42
CA CYS A 44 18.25 -1.09 -8.51
C CYS A 44 17.58 -1.86 -7.38
N TRP A 45 17.23 -1.12 -6.31
CA TRP A 45 16.39 -1.63 -5.26
C TRP A 45 14.92 -1.41 -5.57
N TYR A 46 14.09 -2.37 -5.20
CA TYR A 46 12.65 -2.21 -5.22
C TYR A 46 11.99 -2.87 -4.01
N CYS A 47 10.84 -2.32 -3.64
CA CYS A 47 9.97 -2.88 -2.63
C CYS A 47 8.64 -3.29 -3.29
N PRO A 48 8.31 -4.59 -3.32
CA PRO A 48 7.05 -5.05 -3.90
C PRO A 48 5.88 -4.78 -2.96
N ILE A 49 4.81 -4.21 -3.49
CA ILE A 49 3.56 -3.96 -2.76
C ILE A 49 2.38 -4.58 -3.48
N GLN A 50 1.36 -4.96 -2.71
CA GLN A 50 0.07 -5.38 -3.24
C GLN A 50 -1.05 -4.76 -2.41
N ILE A 51 -2.08 -4.24 -3.08
CA ILE A 51 -3.31 -3.80 -2.43
C ILE A 51 -4.46 -4.55 -3.10
N THR A 52 -5.16 -5.40 -2.34
CA THR A 52 -6.33 -6.14 -2.82
C THR A 52 -7.61 -5.48 -2.35
N GLY A 53 -8.72 -5.75 -3.04
CA GLY A 53 -10.03 -5.13 -2.76
C GLY A 53 -10.23 -3.76 -3.42
N ILE A 54 -9.22 -3.20 -4.09
CA ILE A 54 -9.33 -1.96 -4.90
C ILE A 54 -8.43 -2.03 -6.14
N GLY A 55 -8.77 -1.26 -7.17
CA GLY A 55 -7.91 -1.07 -8.35
C GLY A 55 -7.57 -2.37 -9.09
N SER A 56 -6.38 -2.41 -9.70
CA SER A 56 -5.91 -3.55 -10.51
C SER A 56 -5.48 -4.77 -9.68
N GLN A 57 -5.25 -4.60 -8.37
CA GLN A 57 -4.79 -5.64 -7.44
C GLN A 57 -3.46 -6.33 -7.82
N LYS A 58 -2.80 -5.85 -8.88
CA LYS A 58 -1.50 -6.34 -9.33
C LYS A 58 -0.42 -5.99 -8.31
N ILE A 59 0.60 -6.85 -8.24
CA ILE A 59 1.82 -6.55 -7.49
C ILE A 59 2.58 -5.46 -8.25
N ARG A 60 3.00 -4.41 -7.54
CA ARG A 60 3.82 -3.33 -8.11
C ARG A 60 5.17 -3.30 -7.43
N ALA A 61 6.22 -3.02 -8.20
CA ALA A 61 7.54 -2.73 -7.69
C ALA A 61 7.67 -1.21 -7.48
N VAL A 62 8.05 -0.78 -6.27
CA VAL A 62 8.36 0.62 -5.98
C VAL A 62 9.87 0.75 -5.82
N TYR A 63 10.50 1.46 -6.75
CA TYR A 63 11.95 1.56 -6.84
C TYR A 63 12.53 2.59 -5.87
N GLY A 64 13.78 2.41 -5.50
CA GLY A 64 14.59 3.36 -4.74
C GLY A 64 16.08 3.11 -4.96
N VAL A 65 16.91 4.06 -4.53
CA VAL A 65 18.37 3.95 -4.61
C VAL A 65 18.91 2.85 -3.69
N ASP A 66 18.22 2.59 -2.58
CA ASP A 66 18.54 1.55 -1.62
C ASP A 66 17.27 0.85 -1.08
N SER A 67 17.48 -0.15 -0.21
CA SER A 67 16.39 -0.90 0.43
C SER A 67 15.50 -0.03 1.32
N MET A 68 16.06 0.99 1.97
CA MET A 68 15.33 1.85 2.90
C MET A 68 14.43 2.83 2.13
N GLN A 69 14.98 3.51 1.13
CA GLN A 69 14.24 4.44 0.29
C GLN A 69 13.13 3.74 -0.46
N SER A 70 13.38 2.56 -1.04
CA SER A 70 12.33 1.79 -1.73
C SER A 70 11.18 1.40 -0.79
N LEU A 71 11.47 1.05 0.47
CA LEU A 71 10.44 0.81 1.48
C LEU A 71 9.65 2.08 1.85
N GLN A 72 10.34 3.21 2.08
CA GLN A 72 9.70 4.48 2.38
C GLN A 72 8.77 4.94 1.23
N LEU A 73 9.24 4.80 0.00
CA LEU A 73 8.46 5.11 -1.20
C LEU A 73 7.28 4.15 -1.38
N ALA A 74 7.45 2.87 -1.07
CA ALA A 74 6.35 1.90 -1.07
C ALA A 74 5.22 2.32 -0.12
N ILE A 75 5.55 2.76 1.09
CA ILE A 75 4.56 3.27 2.05
C ILE A 75 3.86 4.52 1.50
N LYS A 76 4.61 5.48 0.93
CA LYS A 76 4.03 6.67 0.29
C LYS A 76 3.10 6.31 -0.86
N MET A 77 3.48 5.35 -1.70
CA MET A 77 2.66 4.89 -2.82
C MET A 77 1.33 4.29 -2.34
N ILE A 78 1.36 3.48 -1.28
CA ILE A 78 0.14 2.94 -0.65
C ILE A 78 -0.78 4.06 -0.16
N ILE A 79 -0.21 5.11 0.47
CA ILE A 79 -0.99 6.29 0.93
C ILE A 79 -1.67 6.98 -0.25
N ILE A 80 -0.94 7.20 -1.35
CA ILE A 80 -1.46 7.86 -2.54
C ILE A 80 -2.62 7.06 -3.13
N ASP A 81 -2.44 5.75 -3.31
CA ASP A 81 -3.46 4.85 -3.85
C ASP A 81 -4.73 4.82 -3.01
N LEU A 82 -4.60 4.64 -1.69
CA LEU A 82 -5.75 4.61 -0.79
C LEU A 82 -6.45 5.97 -0.73
N SER A 83 -5.69 7.07 -0.81
CA SER A 83 -6.25 8.43 -0.87
C SER A 83 -7.01 8.68 -2.16
N HIS A 84 -6.46 8.24 -3.30
CA HIS A 84 -7.12 8.34 -4.59
C HIS A 84 -8.40 7.51 -4.61
N PHE A 85 -8.35 6.28 -4.09
CA PHE A 85 -9.52 5.42 -3.94
C PHE A 85 -10.62 6.08 -3.08
N GLN A 86 -10.28 6.66 -1.92
CA GLN A 86 -11.25 7.38 -1.08
C GLN A 86 -11.87 8.60 -1.77
N LYS A 87 -11.10 9.32 -2.59
CA LYS A 87 -11.59 10.49 -3.32
C LYS A 87 -12.53 10.13 -4.47
N THR A 88 -12.31 8.97 -5.09
CA THR A 88 -13.05 8.53 -6.27
C THR A 88 -14.24 7.62 -5.95
N GLN A 89 -14.31 7.08 -4.74
CA GLN A 89 -15.38 6.17 -4.33
C GLN A 89 -16.15 6.73 -3.13
N PRO A 90 -17.47 6.98 -3.25
CA PRO A 90 -18.27 7.47 -2.13
C PRO A 90 -18.39 6.38 -1.07
N GLY A 91 -17.85 6.65 0.12
CA GLY A 91 -17.88 5.71 1.25
C GLY A 91 -16.85 6.07 2.33
N LYS A 92 -16.76 5.20 3.32
CA LYS A 92 -15.87 5.35 4.47
C LYS A 92 -14.85 4.23 4.50
N LEU A 93 -13.59 4.59 4.75
CA LEU A 93 -12.53 3.64 5.02
C LEU A 93 -12.29 3.59 6.52
N THR A 94 -12.27 2.39 7.10
CA THR A 94 -12.02 2.18 8.52
C THR A 94 -10.82 1.27 8.74
N TRP A 95 -10.13 1.52 9.85
CA TRP A 95 -9.03 0.71 10.36
C TRP A 95 -9.22 0.54 11.85
N LEU A 96 -9.20 -0.70 12.35
CA LEU A 96 -9.48 -1.03 13.75
C LEU A 96 -10.81 -0.42 14.24
N GLY A 97 -11.85 -0.49 13.41
CA GLY A 97 -13.18 0.04 13.71
C GLY A 97 -13.30 1.58 13.67
N GLN A 98 -12.20 2.31 13.46
CA GLN A 98 -12.19 3.77 13.44
C GLN A 98 -12.17 4.30 12.00
N GLU A 99 -12.95 5.33 11.71
CA GLU A 99 -12.93 6.02 10.42
C GLU A 99 -11.59 6.73 10.22
N ARG A 100 -10.96 6.52 9.05
CA ARG A 100 -9.66 7.10 8.73
C ARG A 100 -9.75 7.87 7.41
N LYS A 101 -9.35 9.15 7.45
CA LYS A 101 -8.95 9.87 6.24
C LYS A 101 -7.49 9.54 5.96
N VAL A 102 -7.20 8.94 4.81
CA VAL A 102 -5.87 8.41 4.46
C VAL A 102 -4.81 9.52 4.46
N ILE A 103 -5.20 10.74 4.02
CA ILE A 103 -4.32 11.91 3.95
C ILE A 103 -3.84 12.38 5.34
N SER A 104 -4.55 12.06 6.44
CA SER A 104 -4.20 12.60 7.75
C SER A 104 -3.81 11.58 8.81
N LYS A 105 -4.35 10.35 8.84
CA LYS A 105 -4.22 9.53 10.08
C LYS A 105 -4.18 8.00 9.92
N ILE A 106 -3.93 7.44 8.74
CA ILE A 106 -3.86 5.97 8.65
C ILE A 106 -2.49 5.43 9.13
N PHE A 107 -1.40 6.20 9.03
CA PHE A 107 -0.05 5.77 9.45
C PHE A 107 0.45 6.37 10.77
N LEU A 108 -0.30 7.29 11.38
CA LEU A 108 0.02 7.85 12.69
C LEU A 108 -1.00 7.31 13.71
N VAL A 109 -0.53 6.51 14.66
CA VAL A 109 -1.23 6.33 15.94
C VAL A 109 -0.96 7.61 16.73
N SER A 110 -1.72 8.68 16.49
CA SER A 110 -1.64 9.84 17.37
C SER A 110 -2.46 9.56 18.63
N ASN A 111 -1.96 8.70 19.50
CA ASN A 111 -2.18 8.87 20.93
C ASN A 111 -1.00 9.72 21.42
N ALA A 112 -0.96 10.99 21.04
CA ALA A 112 -0.08 11.94 21.68
C ALA A 112 -0.71 12.27 23.03
N THR A 113 -0.44 11.41 24.01
CA THR A 113 -0.53 11.73 25.42
C THR A 113 0.64 10.98 26.06
N LEU A 114 1.81 11.61 25.99
CA LEU A 114 2.88 11.42 26.96
C LEU A 114 2.59 12.38 28.12
#